data_AF-A0A7Y5XYP2-F1
#
_entry.id   AF-A0A7Y5XYP2-F1
#
_cell.length_a   1.000
_cell.length_b   1.000
_cell.length_c   1.000
_cell.angle_alpha   90.00
_cell.angle_beta   90.00
_cell.angle_gamma   90.00
#
_symmetry.space_group_name_H-M   'P 1'
#
loop_
_entity.id
_entity.type
_entity.pdbx_description
1 polymer ?
#
loop_
_entity_poly.entity_id
_entity_poly.type
_entity_poly.pdbx_seq_one_letter_code
_entity_poly.pdbx_strand_id
1 'polypeptide(L)'
;MTRRHLLLALLLLALAVGLAGCGGDDDEAAGTTAAATEGGGGTTLNGSVGPGFDISLEGTDGITAGDYTLVVDDQSSAHNFHLTGPGGVDVSTDVSAEGERTFQITLEPGEYTFVCDPHASSMKGSFTVG
;
A
#
# COMPACT_ATOMS: atom_id res chain seq x y z
N MET A 1 15.44 -23.47 26.38
CA MET A 1 16.92 -23.39 26.41
C MET A 1 17.35 -22.14 25.64
N THR A 2 17.27 -20.93 26.21
CA THR A 2 18.37 -20.24 26.93
C THR A 2 19.71 -20.22 26.18
N ARG A 3 19.98 -19.17 25.40
CA ARG A 3 21.30 -18.49 25.20
C ARG A 3 21.00 -17.10 24.60
N ARG A 4 20.71 -16.05 25.36
CA ARG A 4 21.63 -15.28 26.22
C ARG A 4 23.06 -15.23 25.66
N HIS A 5 23.39 -14.06 25.15
CA HIS A 5 24.70 -13.41 25.28
C HIS A 5 25.87 -14.00 24.49
N LEU A 6 26.11 -13.42 23.31
CA LEU A 6 27.45 -13.24 22.75
C LEU A 6 27.42 -11.92 21.93
N LEU A 7 27.78 -10.79 22.55
CA LEU A 7 29.03 -10.04 22.30
C LEU A 7 29.11 -9.58 20.83
N LEU A 8 29.07 -8.28 20.49
CA LEU A 8 30.16 -7.33 20.71
C LEU A 8 29.68 -5.87 20.65
N ALA A 9 30.27 -5.05 21.51
CA ALA A 9 30.18 -3.59 21.54
C ALA A 9 31.15 -2.92 20.55
N LEU A 10 30.79 -1.75 20.03
CA LEU A 10 31.70 -0.66 19.56
C LEU A 10 30.82 0.58 19.24
N LEU A 11 30.68 1.51 20.18
CA LEU A 11 31.40 2.79 20.30
C LEU A 11 30.99 3.91 19.31
N LEU A 12 30.14 4.80 19.83
CA LEU A 12 30.24 6.28 19.88
C LEU A 12 30.85 7.03 18.68
N LEU A 13 30.05 7.94 18.11
CA LEU A 13 30.52 9.30 17.84
C LEU A 13 29.38 10.30 18.07
N ALA A 14 29.50 11.06 19.16
CA ALA A 14 28.78 12.31 19.36
C ALA A 14 29.56 13.44 18.69
N LEU A 15 28.88 14.31 17.95
CA LEU A 15 29.35 15.67 17.73
C LEU A 15 28.15 16.62 17.75
N ALA A 16 28.29 17.66 18.56
CA ALA A 16 27.25 18.57 18.98
C ALA A 16 27.35 19.94 18.26
N VAL A 17 26.33 20.75 18.55
CA VAL A 17 26.31 22.22 18.69
C VAL A 17 25.87 23.11 17.49
N GLY A 18 24.82 23.92 17.76
CA GLY A 18 24.63 25.31 17.32
C GLY A 18 23.47 25.55 16.35
N LEU A 19 22.58 26.56 16.46
CA LEU A 19 22.55 27.81 17.22
C LEU A 19 21.07 28.23 17.40
N ALA A 20 20.73 28.83 18.54
CA ALA A 20 19.51 29.61 18.72
C ALA A 20 19.62 30.96 18.00
N GLY A 21 18.59 31.31 17.20
CA GLY A 21 18.43 32.63 16.59
C GLY A 21 17.01 33.14 16.82
N CYS A 22 16.90 34.29 17.48
CA CYS A 22 15.68 35.09 17.63
C CYS A 22 15.84 36.34 16.76
N GLY A 23 14.84 36.66 15.95
CA GLY A 23 14.76 37.88 15.14
C GLY A 23 13.50 37.86 14.28
N GLY A 24 12.56 38.77 14.57
CA GLY A 24 11.28 38.91 13.88
C GLY A 24 11.33 39.85 12.68
N ASP A 25 10.28 39.78 11.85
CA ASP A 25 9.46 40.87 11.31
C ASP A 25 8.38 40.24 10.41
N ASP A 26 7.19 40.84 10.42
CA ASP A 26 5.92 40.33 9.88
C ASP A 26 5.86 40.32 8.34
N ASP A 27 5.38 39.21 7.74
CA ASP A 27 4.71 39.23 6.43
C ASP A 27 3.80 38.00 6.27
N GLU A 28 2.49 38.26 6.22
CA GLU A 28 1.42 37.33 5.86
C GLU A 28 1.63 36.80 4.44
N ALA A 29 2.10 35.56 4.33
CA ALA A 29 2.00 34.77 3.12
C ALA A 29 1.10 33.57 3.41
N ALA A 30 -0.08 33.57 2.79
CA ALA A 30 -0.97 32.42 2.68
C ALA A 30 -0.24 31.29 1.90
N GLY A 31 0.60 30.56 2.60
CA GLY A 31 1.25 29.34 2.15
C GLY A 31 0.45 28.18 2.68
N THR A 32 -0.34 27.55 1.80
CA THR A 32 -0.98 26.26 2.00
C THR A 32 -0.09 25.35 2.85
N THR A 33 -0.57 25.00 4.04
CA THR A 33 -0.03 23.90 4.82
C THR A 33 -0.11 22.65 3.97
N ALA A 34 0.98 22.32 3.28
CA ALA A 34 1.23 20.95 2.87
C ALA A 34 1.33 20.16 4.17
N ALA A 35 0.20 19.57 4.57
CA ALA A 35 0.22 18.48 5.52
C ALA A 35 1.14 17.43 4.89
N ALA A 36 2.35 17.32 5.42
CA ALA A 36 3.12 16.11 5.26
C ALA A 36 2.23 15.00 5.83
N THR A 37 1.61 14.22 4.95
CA THR A 37 1.01 12.96 5.33
C THR A 37 2.14 12.15 5.94
N GLU A 38 2.10 12.03 7.27
CA GLU A 38 2.90 11.07 7.99
C GLU A 38 2.68 9.73 7.29
N GLY A 39 3.77 9.12 6.80
CA GLY A 39 3.76 7.78 6.23
C GLY A 39 3.27 6.80 7.28
N GLY A 40 1.94 6.66 7.36
CA GLY A 40 1.29 5.65 8.16
C GLY A 40 1.76 4.30 7.66
N GLY A 41 2.03 3.38 8.59
CA GLY A 41 2.11 1.97 8.23
C GLY A 41 0.87 1.64 7.41
N GLY A 42 1.06 1.50 6.10
CA GLY A 42 0.00 1.63 5.10
C GLY A 42 -1.11 0.64 5.39
N THR A 43 -2.36 1.11 5.30
CA THR A 43 -3.52 0.23 5.34
C THR A 43 -3.34 -0.83 4.27
N THR A 44 -3.46 -2.10 4.68
CA THR A 44 -3.30 -3.23 3.77
C THR A 44 -4.65 -3.64 3.19
N LEU A 45 -4.69 -3.80 1.87
CA LEU A 45 -5.78 -4.48 1.16
C LEU A 45 -5.34 -5.92 0.88
N ASN A 46 -6.21 -6.89 1.15
CA ASN A 46 -5.88 -8.31 0.95
C ASN A 46 -6.75 -8.87 -0.18
N GLY A 47 -6.13 -9.13 -1.32
CA GLY A 47 -6.73 -9.82 -2.45
C GLY A 47 -6.51 -11.32 -2.37
N SER A 48 -7.46 -12.08 -2.90
CA SER A 48 -7.27 -13.51 -3.16
C SER A 48 -7.87 -13.88 -4.50
N VAL A 49 -7.25 -14.85 -5.18
CA VAL A 49 -7.79 -15.45 -6.40
C VAL A 49 -7.51 -16.94 -6.42
N GLY A 50 -8.49 -17.73 -6.88
CA GLY A 50 -8.37 -19.18 -6.90
C GLY A 50 -8.61 -19.85 -5.53
N PRO A 51 -8.41 -21.18 -5.43
CA PRO A 51 -8.04 -22.09 -6.51
C PRO A 51 -9.21 -22.43 -7.47
N GLY A 52 -10.45 -22.10 -7.09
CA GLY A 52 -11.63 -22.19 -7.95
C GLY A 52 -11.92 -20.88 -8.69
N PHE A 53 -13.17 -20.71 -9.14
CA PHE A 53 -13.64 -19.44 -9.75
C PHE A 53 -13.96 -18.37 -8.70
N ASP A 54 -13.08 -18.24 -7.71
CA ASP A 54 -13.22 -17.33 -6.57
C ASP A 54 -12.22 -16.18 -6.69
N ILE A 55 -12.69 -14.97 -6.38
CA ILE A 55 -11.87 -13.76 -6.31
C ILE A 55 -12.47 -12.81 -5.27
N SER A 56 -11.63 -12.22 -4.43
CA SER A 56 -12.09 -11.32 -3.36
C SER A 56 -11.04 -10.25 -3.06
N LEU A 57 -11.50 -9.16 -2.46
CA LEU A 57 -10.65 -8.10 -1.92
C LEU A 57 -11.24 -7.63 -0.59
N GLU A 58 -10.42 -7.66 0.46
CA GLU A 58 -10.76 -7.23 1.82
C GLU A 58 -10.07 -5.91 2.17
N GLY A 59 -10.60 -5.20 3.18
CA GLY A 59 -10.04 -3.94 3.66
C GLY A 59 -10.52 -2.69 2.92
N THR A 60 -11.61 -2.80 2.16
CA THR A 60 -12.17 -1.70 1.34
C THR A 60 -13.24 -0.88 2.06
N ASP A 61 -13.62 -1.23 3.29
CA ASP A 61 -14.62 -0.51 4.08
C ASP A 61 -14.11 0.87 4.50
N GLY A 62 -14.82 1.92 4.07
CA GLY A 62 -14.50 3.30 4.44
C GLY A 62 -13.14 3.79 3.91
N ILE A 63 -12.66 3.20 2.81
CA ILE A 63 -11.38 3.52 2.20
C ILE A 63 -11.38 4.95 1.60
N THR A 64 -10.33 5.70 1.86
CA THR A 64 -10.11 7.06 1.36
C THR A 64 -8.90 7.11 0.43
N ALA A 65 -8.76 8.19 -0.35
CA ALA A 65 -7.55 8.40 -1.14
C ALA A 65 -6.27 8.34 -0.29
N GLY A 66 -5.19 7.79 -0.84
CA GLY A 66 -3.90 7.64 -0.15
C GLY A 66 -3.06 6.46 -0.65
N ASP A 67 -1.93 6.21 0.01
CA ASP A 67 -1.04 5.09 -0.30
C ASP A 67 -1.44 3.83 0.48
N TYR A 68 -1.49 2.70 -0.24
CA TYR A 68 -1.90 1.40 0.29
C TYR A 68 -0.91 0.30 -0.12
N THR A 69 -0.87 -0.74 0.71
CA THR A 69 -0.21 -2.01 0.37
C THR A 69 -1.28 -2.99 -0.06
N LEU A 70 -1.24 -3.46 -1.31
CA LEU A 70 -2.09 -4.56 -1.77
C LEU A 70 -1.30 -5.85 -1.69
N VAL A 71 -1.77 -6.80 -0.88
CA VAL A 71 -1.22 -8.17 -0.82
C VAL A 71 -2.22 -9.10 -1.50
N VAL A 72 -1.78 -9.85 -2.50
CA VAL A 72 -2.60 -10.80 -3.25
C VAL A 72 -2.07 -12.21 -3.00
N ASP A 73 -2.91 -13.10 -2.50
CA ASP A 73 -2.66 -14.54 -2.46
C ASP A 73 -3.26 -15.22 -3.69
N ASP A 74 -2.40 -15.61 -4.65
CA ASP A 74 -2.79 -16.31 -5.88
C ASP A 74 -2.65 -17.82 -5.70
N GLN A 75 -3.78 -18.52 -5.68
CA GLN A 75 -3.84 -19.95 -5.40
C GLN A 75 -4.01 -20.80 -6.67
N SER A 76 -3.86 -20.22 -7.87
CA SER A 76 -4.14 -20.93 -9.12
C SER A 76 -3.22 -20.54 -10.28
N SER A 77 -2.56 -21.54 -10.86
CA SER A 77 -1.84 -21.44 -12.14
C SER A 77 -2.73 -21.22 -13.39
N ALA A 78 -4.02 -20.91 -13.23
CA ALA A 78 -4.95 -20.58 -14.30
C ALA A 78 -5.76 -19.29 -14.06
N HIS A 79 -5.45 -18.54 -12.99
CA HIS A 79 -6.14 -17.31 -12.64
C HIS A 79 -5.14 -16.18 -12.38
N ASN A 80 -5.65 -14.96 -12.34
CA ASN A 80 -4.90 -13.82 -11.87
C ASN A 80 -5.81 -12.84 -11.14
N PHE A 81 -5.21 -12.00 -10.32
CA PHE A 81 -5.86 -10.83 -9.75
C PHE A 81 -5.37 -9.61 -10.51
N HIS A 82 -6.27 -8.86 -11.13
CA HIS A 82 -5.95 -7.65 -11.87
C HIS A 82 -6.81 -6.49 -11.38
N LEU A 83 -6.18 -5.51 -10.72
CA LEU A 83 -6.82 -4.31 -10.19
C LEU A 83 -6.60 -3.13 -11.13
N THR A 84 -7.70 -2.46 -11.50
CA THR A 84 -7.70 -1.24 -12.31
C THR A 84 -8.54 -0.14 -11.67
N GLY A 85 -8.17 1.13 -11.88
CA GLY A 85 -8.98 2.27 -11.46
C GLY A 85 -8.32 3.64 -11.68
N PRO A 86 -8.87 4.70 -11.07
CA PRO A 86 -8.31 6.06 -11.05
C PRO A 86 -6.85 6.11 -10.59
N GLY A 87 -6.20 7.27 -10.77
CA GLY A 87 -4.79 7.45 -10.40
C GLY A 87 -3.77 6.63 -11.20
N GLY A 88 -4.21 5.89 -12.22
CA GLY A 88 -3.35 5.01 -13.00
C GLY A 88 -3.03 3.69 -12.30
N VAL A 89 -3.87 3.26 -11.35
CA VAL A 89 -3.78 1.91 -10.79
C VAL A 89 -4.11 0.90 -11.88
N ASP A 90 -3.11 0.09 -12.23
CA ASP A 90 -3.17 -1.03 -13.18
C ASP A 90 -2.07 -2.01 -12.74
N VAL A 91 -2.45 -2.98 -11.89
CA VAL A 91 -1.53 -3.97 -11.32
C VAL A 91 -2.15 -5.36 -11.38
N SER A 92 -1.33 -6.37 -11.67
CA SER A 92 -1.81 -7.75 -11.76
C SER A 92 -0.79 -8.80 -11.35
N THR A 93 -1.30 -9.96 -10.91
CA THR A 93 -0.53 -11.20 -10.90
C THR A 93 -0.50 -11.83 -12.30
N ASP A 94 0.48 -12.68 -12.57
CA ASP A 94 0.54 -13.45 -13.83
C ASP A 94 -0.42 -14.64 -13.76
N VAL A 95 -1.15 -14.93 -14.86
CA VAL A 95 -2.14 -16.02 -14.92
C VAL A 95 -1.59 -17.40 -14.55
N SER A 96 -0.30 -17.64 -14.79
CA SER A 96 0.35 -18.93 -14.51
C SER A 96 1.18 -18.93 -13.21
N ALA A 97 1.17 -17.83 -12.46
CA ALA A 97 1.91 -17.73 -11.20
C ALA A 97 1.02 -18.12 -10.02
N GLU A 98 1.66 -18.62 -8.97
CA GLU A 98 1.01 -18.95 -7.70
C GLU A 98 1.82 -18.32 -6.57
N GLY A 99 1.18 -18.12 -5.43
CA GLY A 99 1.72 -17.56 -4.21
C GLY A 99 1.44 -16.07 -4.04
N GLU A 100 2.01 -15.52 -2.97
CA GLU A 100 1.75 -14.14 -2.56
C GLU A 100 2.51 -13.11 -3.41
N ARG A 101 1.84 -12.01 -3.76
CA ARG A 101 2.40 -10.83 -4.41
C ARG A 101 1.98 -9.56 -3.70
N THR A 102 2.91 -8.62 -3.57
CA THR A 102 2.66 -7.32 -2.93
C THR A 102 2.85 -6.19 -3.92
N PHE A 103 1.91 -5.26 -3.95
CA PHE A 103 1.94 -4.05 -4.76
C PHE A 103 1.80 -2.82 -3.85
N GLN A 104 2.61 -1.81 -4.10
CA GLN A 104 2.36 -0.48 -3.55
C GLN A 104 1.49 0.29 -4.54
N ILE A 105 0.32 0.74 -4.09
CA ILE A 105 -0.64 1.47 -4.92
C ILE A 105 -1.02 2.79 -4.26
N THR A 106 -1.30 3.80 -5.07
CA THR A 106 -1.87 5.07 -4.61
C THR A 106 -3.29 5.13 -5.13
N LEU A 107 -4.26 5.23 -4.21
CA LEU A 107 -5.66 5.33 -4.52
C LEU A 107 -6.09 6.80 -4.58
N GLU A 108 -6.75 7.17 -5.67
CA GLU A 108 -7.53 8.39 -5.82
C GLU A 108 -9.04 8.11 -5.64
N PRO A 109 -9.87 9.13 -5.33
CA PRO A 109 -11.32 8.94 -5.23
C PRO A 109 -11.92 8.39 -6.53
N GLY A 110 -12.83 7.42 -6.41
CA GLY A 110 -13.53 6.82 -7.54
C GLY A 110 -13.73 5.31 -7.42
N GLU A 111 -14.22 4.70 -8.49
CA GLU A 111 -14.51 3.26 -8.56
C GLU A 111 -13.29 2.48 -9.09
N TYR A 112 -12.95 1.40 -8.39
CA TYR A 112 -11.91 0.45 -8.77
C TYR A 112 -12.54 -0.90 -9.05
N THR A 113 -12.01 -1.63 -10.02
CA THR A 113 -12.47 -2.97 -10.38
C THR A 113 -11.30 -3.93 -10.29
N PHE A 114 -11.53 -5.09 -9.67
CA PHE A 114 -10.61 -6.22 -9.73
C PHE A 114 -11.25 -7.38 -10.50
N VAL A 115 -10.46 -8.04 -11.34
CA VAL A 115 -10.92 -9.16 -12.20
C VAL A 115 -9.88 -10.27 -12.27
N CYS A 116 -10.30 -11.45 -12.71
CA CYS A 116 -9.42 -12.41 -13.36
C CYS A 116 -9.58 -12.29 -14.88
N ASP A 117 -8.51 -11.96 -15.60
CA ASP A 117 -8.59 -11.62 -17.03
C ASP A 117 -9.15 -12.76 -17.90
N PRO A 118 -8.69 -14.04 -17.75
CA PRO A 118 -9.28 -15.16 -18.47
C PRO A 118 -10.77 -15.39 -18.17
N HIS A 119 -11.29 -14.89 -17.03
CA HIS A 119 -12.63 -15.18 -16.53
C HIS A 119 -13.41 -13.91 -16.15
N ALA A 120 -13.13 -12.78 -16.79
CA ALA A 120 -13.66 -11.45 -16.42
C ALA A 120 -15.20 -11.34 -16.48
N SER A 121 -15.88 -12.28 -17.15
CA SER A 121 -17.35 -12.34 -17.14
C SER A 121 -17.92 -12.72 -15.77
N SER A 122 -17.21 -13.54 -14.99
CA SER A 122 -17.71 -14.17 -13.75
C SER A 122 -16.83 -13.95 -12.53
N MET A 123 -15.52 -13.73 -12.69
CA MET A 123 -14.58 -13.48 -11.60
C MET A 123 -14.21 -12.00 -11.58
N LYS A 124 -14.99 -11.22 -10.81
CA LYS A 124 -14.78 -9.77 -10.66
C LYS A 124 -15.44 -9.23 -9.39
N GLY A 125 -14.96 -8.08 -8.95
CA GLY A 125 -15.63 -7.23 -7.98
C GLY A 125 -15.19 -5.77 -8.14
N SER A 126 -15.81 -4.89 -7.37
CA SER A 126 -15.46 -3.47 -7.34
C SER A 126 -15.55 -2.90 -5.93
N PHE A 127 -14.88 -1.79 -5.70
CA PHE A 127 -15.01 -0.98 -4.50
C PHE A 127 -14.90 0.50 -4.86
N THR A 128 -15.38 1.36 -3.96
CA THR A 128 -15.34 2.81 -4.14
C THR A 128 -14.44 3.43 -3.09
N VAL A 129 -13.56 4.32 -3.53
CA VAL A 129 -12.74 5.17 -2.68
C VAL A 129 -13.43 6.53 -2.55
N GLY A 130 -13.62 6.95 -1.29
CA GLY A 130 -14.21 8.24 -0.93
C GLY A 130 -13.26 9.43 -1.01
#